data_AF-A0A2D3WN48-F1
#
_entry.id   AF-A0A2D3WN48-F1
#
_cell.length_a   1.000
_cell.length_b   1.000
_cell.length_c   1.000
_cell.angle_alpha   90.00
_cell.angle_beta   90.00
_cell.angle_gamma   90.00
#
_symmetry.space_group_name_H-M   'P 1'
#
loop_
_entity.id
_entity.type
_entity.pdbx_description
1 polymer ?
#
loop_
_entity_poly.entity_id
_entity_poly.type
_entity_poly.pdbx_seq_one_letter_code
_entity_poly.pdbx_strand_id
1 'polypeptide(L)'
;MKKILMMIAIATAIHAEYFKLMVTSFNPNLYRTDEGIYIETRMCVVVGNDMEAVLDYESYRGIYGNTIRFVSGEECDVVRVFR
;
A
#
# COMPACT_ATOMS: atom_id res chain seq x y z
N MET A 1 21.95 -41.18 23.96
CA MET A 1 21.05 -40.06 24.25
C MET A 1 21.06 -39.12 23.04
N LYS A 2 20.07 -39.21 22.15
CA LYS A 2 20.06 -38.44 20.88
C LYS A 2 18.96 -37.39 20.99
N LYS A 3 19.33 -36.14 21.25
CA LYS A 3 18.39 -35.01 21.36
C LYS A 3 17.88 -34.69 19.96
N ILE A 4 16.61 -34.99 19.69
CA ILE A 4 15.94 -34.60 18.45
C ILE A 4 15.54 -33.13 18.61
N LEU A 5 16.21 -32.26 17.86
CA LEU A 5 15.91 -30.83 17.81
C LEU A 5 14.69 -30.65 16.89
N MET A 6 13.51 -30.52 17.48
CA MET A 6 12.26 -30.28 16.76
C MET A 6 12.22 -28.82 16.32
N MET A 7 12.42 -28.58 15.02
CA MET A 7 12.42 -27.25 14.41
C MET A 7 10.96 -26.83 14.16
N ILE A 8 10.43 -25.94 15.01
CA ILE A 8 9.09 -25.38 14.85
C ILE A 8 9.17 -24.32 13.74
N ALA A 9 8.67 -24.67 12.55
CA ALA A 9 8.49 -23.72 11.46
C ALA A 9 7.26 -22.86 11.77
N ILE A 10 7.49 -21.62 12.20
CA ILE A 10 6.44 -20.61 12.29
C ILE A 10 6.16 -20.14 10.86
N ALA A 11 5.12 -20.67 10.24
CA ALA A 11 4.58 -20.11 9.01
C ALA A 11 3.90 -18.78 9.39
N THR A 12 4.60 -17.66 9.17
CA THR A 12 3.96 -16.35 9.23
C THR A 12 3.07 -16.22 7.99
N ALA A 13 1.76 -16.15 8.20
CA ALA A 13 0.82 -15.85 7.14
C ALA A 13 1.14 -14.45 6.60
N ILE A 14 1.68 -14.38 5.38
CA ILE A 14 1.84 -13.15 4.61
C ILE A 14 0.43 -12.78 4.15
N HIS A 15 -0.27 -11.96 4.94
CA HIS A 15 -1.57 -11.42 4.55
C HIS A 15 -1.32 -10.14 3.73
N ALA A 16 -1.59 -10.22 2.43
CA ALA A 16 -1.73 -9.03 1.60
C ALA A 16 -2.95 -8.23 2.08
N GLU A 17 -2.70 -7.08 2.71
CA GLU A 17 -3.74 -6.18 3.20
C GLU A 17 -4.15 -5.21 2.08
N TYR A 18 -5.42 -5.28 1.68
CA TYR A 18 -6.03 -4.35 0.74
C TYR A 18 -6.94 -3.38 1.48
N PHE A 19 -6.69 -2.08 1.35
CA PHE A 19 -7.46 -1.03 2.01
C PHE A 19 -8.27 -0.25 0.97
N LYS A 20 -9.59 -0.20 1.15
CA LYS A 20 -10.44 0.74 0.42
C LYS A 20 -10.42 2.08 1.13
N LEU A 21 -10.16 3.15 0.40
CA LEU A 21 -9.98 4.48 0.98
C LEU A 21 -10.37 5.58 -0.02
N MET A 22 -10.65 6.77 0.53
CA MET A 22 -10.92 7.97 -0.24
C MET A 22 -9.66 8.83 -0.28
N VAL A 23 -9.27 9.29 -1.46
CA VAL A 23 -8.10 10.17 -1.64
C VAL A 23 -8.41 11.44 -2.41
N THR A 24 -7.71 12.50 -2.04
CA THR A 24 -7.64 13.74 -2.80
C THR A 24 -6.22 13.96 -3.30
N SER A 25 -6.08 14.37 -4.55
CA SER A 25 -4.79 14.76 -5.14
C SER A 25 -4.30 16.04 -4.45
N PHE A 26 -3.12 15.97 -3.84
CA PHE A 26 -2.52 17.09 -3.11
C PHE A 26 -1.39 17.75 -3.91
N ASN A 27 -0.58 16.94 -4.58
CA ASN A 27 0.50 17.34 -5.47
C ASN A 27 0.72 16.26 -6.54
N PRO A 28 1.51 16.52 -7.60
CA PRO A 28 1.91 15.47 -8.52
C PRO A 28 2.50 14.28 -7.75
N ASN A 29 1.98 13.08 -8.00
CA ASN A 29 2.33 11.84 -7.32
C ASN A 29 2.00 11.75 -5.82
N LEU A 30 1.29 12.71 -5.24
CA LEU A 30 1.01 12.74 -3.80
C LEU A 30 -0.49 12.89 -3.55
N TYR A 31 -1.03 11.92 -2.82
CA TYR A 31 -2.44 11.82 -2.49
C TYR A 31 -2.61 11.87 -0.99
N ARG A 32 -3.72 12.45 -0.53
CA ARG A 32 -4.06 12.56 0.89
C ARG A 32 -5.41 11.90 1.16
N THR A 33 -5.50 11.10 2.21
CA THR A 33 -6.76 10.54 2.70
C THR A 33 -7.50 11.53 3.61
N ASP A 34 -8.79 11.30 3.80
CA ASP A 34 -9.61 11.98 4.80
C ASP A 34 -9.07 11.84 6.23
N GLU A 35 -8.46 10.69 6.54
CA GLU A 35 -7.77 10.42 7.81
C GLU A 35 -6.42 11.14 7.97
N GLY A 36 -6.00 11.93 6.97
CA GLY A 36 -4.74 12.66 7.01
C GLY A 36 -3.50 11.81 6.73
N ILE A 37 -3.66 10.67 6.05
CA ILE A 37 -2.56 9.83 5.59
C ILE A 37 -2.15 10.31 4.19
N TYR A 38 -0.85 10.38 3.94
CA TYR A 38 -0.26 10.70 2.65
C TYR A 38 0.24 9.44 1.95
N ILE A 39 -0.06 9.34 0.66
CA ILE A 39 0.34 8.24 -0.22
C ILE A 39 1.16 8.86 -1.35
N GLU A 40 2.46 8.60 -1.35
CA GLU A 40 3.36 9.01 -2.43
C GLU A 40 3.52 7.88 -3.43
N THR A 41 3.39 8.22 -4.70
CA THR A 41 3.43 7.30 -5.83
C THR A 41 4.60 7.59 -6.75
N ARG A 42 4.90 6.67 -7.67
CA ARG A 42 5.87 6.90 -8.74
C ARG A 42 5.13 7.26 -10.02
N MET A 43 5.33 8.48 -10.50
CA MET A 43 4.84 8.95 -11.80
C MET A 43 3.32 8.72 -12.02
N CYS A 44 2.51 9.05 -11.01
CA CYS A 44 1.05 8.99 -11.05
C CYS A 44 0.47 10.40 -11.02
N VAL A 45 -0.28 10.76 -12.07
CA VAL A 45 -0.82 12.12 -12.25
C VAL A 45 -2.35 12.15 -12.26
N VAL A 46 -2.97 11.22 -11.55
CA VAL A 46 -4.42 11.25 -11.33
C VAL A 46 -4.78 12.50 -10.53
N VAL A 47 -5.65 13.33 -11.10
CA VAL A 47 -6.13 14.55 -10.45
C VAL A 47 -7.60 14.41 -10.13
N GLY A 48 -7.94 14.62 -8.87
CA GLY A 48 -9.33 14.63 -8.41
C GLY A 48 -9.42 14.79 -6.90
N ASN A 49 -10.63 15.03 -6.43
CA ASN A 49 -10.99 15.12 -5.02
C ASN A 49 -11.88 13.93 -4.68
N ASP A 50 -11.75 13.41 -3.45
CA ASP A 50 -12.58 12.31 -2.91
C ASP A 50 -12.74 11.14 -3.88
N MET A 51 -11.63 10.69 -4.45
CA MET A 51 -11.58 9.55 -5.35
C MET A 51 -11.49 8.26 -4.54
N GLU A 52 -12.35 7.29 -4.86
CA GLU A 52 -12.23 5.94 -4.30
C GLU A 52 -11.03 5.22 -4.92
N ALA A 53 -10.22 4.62 -4.05
CA ALA A 53 -9.08 3.81 -4.43
C ALA A 53 -8.90 2.59 -3.52
N VAL A 54 -8.22 1.58 -4.05
CA VAL A 54 -7.76 0.41 -3.31
C VAL A 54 -6.24 0.50 -3.19
N LEU A 55 -5.74 0.53 -1.96
CA LEU A 55 -4.32 0.49 -1.63
C LEU A 55 -3.92 -0.94 -1.26
N ASP A 56 -3.04 -1.55 -2.03
CA ASP A 56 -2.27 -2.75 -1.65
C ASP A 56 -0.93 -2.26 -1.13
N TYR A 57 -0.75 -2.29 0.19
CA TYR A 57 0.45 -1.77 0.83
C TYR A 57 0.91 -2.66 1.97
N GLU A 58 2.15 -3.13 1.85
CA GLU A 58 2.89 -3.77 2.93
C GLU A 58 4.19 -3.02 3.19
N SER A 59 4.34 -2.50 4.40
CA SER A 59 5.49 -1.67 4.79
C SER A 59 6.83 -2.38 4.65
N TYR A 60 6.86 -3.71 4.77
CA TYR A 60 8.06 -4.53 4.65
C TYR A 60 8.38 -4.96 3.21
N ARG A 61 7.47 -4.81 2.24
CA ARG A 61 7.73 -5.11 0.81
C ARG A 61 8.73 -4.12 0.18
N GLY A 62 9.05 -3.02 0.87
CA GLY A 62 9.94 -1.98 0.36
C GLY A 62 9.25 -1.12 -0.71
N ILE A 63 10.00 -0.63 -1.68
CA ILE A 63 9.51 0.31 -2.72
C ILE A 63 8.85 -0.36 -3.93
N TYR A 64 8.75 -1.69 -3.94
CA TYR A 64 8.24 -2.48 -5.08
C TYR A 64 7.05 -3.33 -4.64
N GLY A 65 6.05 -3.48 -5.51
CA GLY A 65 4.90 -4.34 -5.25
C GLY A 65 3.85 -3.75 -4.31
N ASN A 66 3.95 -2.45 -4.00
CA ASN A 66 2.89 -1.68 -3.35
C ASN A 66 2.20 -0.85 -4.43
N THR A 67 0.88 -0.86 -4.48
CA THR A 67 0.10 -0.17 -5.51
C THR A 67 -1.12 0.53 -4.93
N ILE A 68 -1.53 1.60 -5.60
CA ILE A 68 -2.83 2.21 -5.42
C ILE A 68 -3.59 2.13 -6.74
N ARG A 69 -4.80 1.57 -6.71
CA ARG A 69 -5.68 1.45 -7.86
C ARG A 69 -6.92 2.29 -7.67
N PHE A 70 -7.10 3.29 -8.51
CA PHE A 70 -8.27 4.15 -8.53
C PHE A 70 -9.46 3.44 -9.18
N VAL A 71 -10.68 3.78 -8.78
CA VAL A 71 -11.91 3.23 -9.40
C VAL A 71 -12.01 3.53 -10.91
N SER A 72 -11.36 4.61 -11.38
CA SER A 72 -11.21 4.90 -12.81
C SER A 72 -10.44 3.82 -13.59
N GLY A 73 -9.76 2.90 -12.89
CA GLY A 73 -8.95 1.83 -13.45
C GLY A 73 -7.46 2.13 -13.53
N GLU A 74 -7.04 3.36 -13.20
CA GLU A 74 -5.63 3.71 -13.16
C GLU A 74 -4.96 3.07 -11.94
N GLU A 75 -3.78 2.49 -12.13
CA GLU A 75 -2.99 1.83 -11.09
C GLU A 75 -1.59 2.41 -11.07
N CYS A 76 -1.11 2.74 -9.87
CA CYS A 76 0.16 3.43 -9.67
C CYS A 76 0.99 2.76 -8.59
N ASP A 77 2.30 2.68 -8.82
CA ASP A 77 3.26 2.19 -7.82
C ASP A 77 3.33 3.15 -6.64
N VAL A 78 3.23 2.62 -5.43
CA VAL A 78 3.33 3.39 -4.17
C VAL A 78 4.76 3.30 -3.65
N VAL A 79 5.37 4.48 -3.45
CA VAL A 79 6.72 4.61 -2.90
C VAL A 79 6.69 4.51 -1.37
N ARG A 80 5.75 5.22 -0.74
CA ARG A 80 5.57 5.23 0.71
C ARG A 80 4.20 5.73 1.13
N VAL A 81 3.80 5.35 2.34
CA VAL A 81 2.62 5.83 3.04
C VAL A 81 3.06 6.40 4.39
N PHE A 82 2.62 7.61 4.73
CA PHE A 82 3.05 8.32 5.95
C PHE A 82 1.98 9.29 6.48
N ARG A 83 2.14 9.79 7.71
CA ARG A 83 1.30 10.84 8.31
C ARG A 83 2.08 12.14 8.42
#